data_AF-A0A3Q9C9W2-F1
#
_entry.id   AF-A0A3Q9C9W2-F1
#
_cell.length_a   1.000
_cell.length_b   1.000
_cell.length_c   1.000
_cell.angle_alpha   90.00
_cell.angle_beta   90.00
_cell.angle_gamma   90.00
#
_symmetry.space_group_name_H-M   'P 1'
#
loop_
_entity.id
_entity.type
_entity.pdbx_description
1 polymer ?
#
loop_
_entity_poly.entity_id
_entity_poly.type
_entity_poly.pdbx_seq_one_letter_code
_entity_poly.pdbx_strand_id
1 'polypeptide(L)'
;MARVEGLPDDYYVYAGATDRALRRYRQFLQPAGRRPRYPQDAECSCRGCSFDDVRHARDVLAEVLTRLPPRPRAELARVVGDLDATYLRRTLPDPFAAERRWQGDLWWRRRLAGGREDPLPDPRTPRSRRRRR
;
A
#
# COMPACT_ATOMS: atom_id res chain seq x y z
N MET A 1 11.15 20.59 -16.60
CA MET A 1 10.24 19.55 -16.08
C MET A 1 10.25 19.63 -14.56
N ALA A 2 9.23 20.24 -13.95
CA ALA A 2 9.17 20.37 -12.49
C ALA A 2 8.80 19.02 -11.86
N ARG A 3 9.64 18.52 -10.95
CA ARG A 3 9.34 17.34 -10.14
C ARG A 3 8.36 17.77 -9.05
N VAL A 4 7.20 17.12 -8.99
CA VAL A 4 6.19 17.29 -7.93
C VAL A 4 6.76 16.94 -6.54
N GLU A 5 7.77 16.07 -6.52
CA GLU A 5 8.37 15.51 -5.31
C GLU A 5 9.27 16.48 -4.50
N GLY A 6 9.16 17.79 -4.73
CA GLY A 6 9.97 18.82 -4.06
C GLY A 6 9.16 19.99 -3.50
N LEU A 7 7.83 19.88 -3.45
CA LEU A 7 6.99 20.93 -2.87
C LEU A 7 7.04 20.86 -1.33
N PRO A 8 7.22 21.99 -0.60
CA PRO A 8 7.69 21.96 0.79
C PRO A 8 6.65 21.51 1.83
N ASP A 9 5.41 21.27 1.43
CA ASP A 9 4.27 21.33 2.36
C ASP A 9 3.69 19.96 2.72
N ASP A 10 4.30 18.86 2.25
CA ASP A 10 3.81 17.52 2.56
C ASP A 10 4.92 16.59 3.01
N TYR A 11 4.88 16.27 4.30
CA TYR A 11 5.85 15.39 4.96
C TYR A 11 5.99 14.04 4.26
N TYR A 12 4.96 13.55 3.54
CA TYR A 12 5.00 12.24 2.89
C TYR A 12 5.26 12.27 1.38
N VAL A 13 5.28 13.45 0.75
CA VAL A 13 5.51 13.62 -0.69
C VAL A 13 6.87 14.29 -0.93
N TYR A 14 7.93 13.48 -0.79
CA TYR A 14 9.33 13.88 -1.02
C TYR A 14 9.91 13.18 -2.26
N ALA A 15 11.10 13.60 -2.72
CA ALA A 15 11.79 13.02 -3.87
C ALA A 15 11.94 11.48 -3.73
N GLY A 16 11.36 10.72 -4.66
CA GLY A 16 11.32 9.26 -4.64
C GLY A 16 10.18 8.63 -3.82
N ALA A 17 9.29 9.41 -3.21
CA ALA A 17 8.11 8.89 -2.50
C ALA A 17 7.16 8.14 -3.46
N THR A 18 7.03 8.62 -4.70
CA THR A 18 6.19 7.97 -5.72
C THR A 18 6.73 6.57 -6.07
N ASP A 19 8.04 6.46 -6.30
CA ASP A 19 8.68 5.17 -6.62
C ASP A 19 8.58 4.20 -5.44
N ARG A 20 8.81 4.68 -4.21
CA ARG A 20 8.68 3.87 -3.00
C ARG A 20 7.24 3.38 -2.80
N ALA A 21 6.26 4.25 -2.99
CA ALA A 21 4.84 3.91 -2.93
C ALA A 21 4.47 2.85 -3.98
N LEU A 22 4.89 3.03 -5.24
CA LEU A 22 4.63 2.06 -6.32
C LEU A 22 5.29 0.70 -6.04
N ARG A 23 6.55 0.69 -5.56
CA ARG A 23 7.25 -0.55 -5.21
C ARG A 23 6.52 -1.32 -4.13
N ARG A 24 6.13 -0.64 -3.04
CA ARG A 24 5.38 -1.28 -1.97
C ARG A 24 4.02 -1.79 -2.45
N TYR A 25 3.30 -0.97 -3.22
CA TYR A 25 1.98 -1.33 -3.74
C TYR A 25 2.06 -2.58 -4.63
N ARG A 26 3.09 -2.66 -5.49
CA ARG A 26 3.39 -3.86 -6.27
C ARG A 26 3.80 -5.04 -5.40
N GLN A 27 4.66 -4.85 -4.40
CA GLN A 27 5.14 -5.91 -3.52
C GLN A 27 3.99 -6.57 -2.73
N PHE A 28 3.03 -5.77 -2.25
CA PHE A 28 1.83 -6.30 -1.58
C PHE A 28 1.02 -7.21 -2.52
N LEU A 29 0.99 -6.89 -3.82
CA LEU A 29 0.23 -7.59 -4.85
C LEU A 29 1.04 -8.69 -5.57
N GLN A 30 2.36 -8.79 -5.36
CA GLN A 30 3.23 -9.71 -6.10
C GLN A 30 3.05 -11.19 -5.73
N PRO A 31 2.93 -11.60 -4.46
CA PRO A 31 2.99 -13.03 -4.14
C PRO A 31 1.83 -13.78 -4.81
N ALA A 32 2.16 -14.88 -5.48
CA ALA A 32 1.19 -15.75 -6.13
C ALA A 32 0.40 -16.49 -5.04
N GLY A 33 -0.88 -16.15 -4.89
CA GLY A 33 -1.76 -16.77 -3.91
C GLY A 33 -3.22 -16.42 -4.17
N ARG A 34 -4.11 -17.38 -3.92
CA ARG A 34 -5.58 -17.19 -4.01
C ARG A 34 -6.19 -16.68 -2.71
N ARG A 35 -5.42 -16.58 -1.63
CA ARG A 35 -5.91 -16.12 -0.33
C ARG A 35 -6.06 -14.59 -0.34
N PRO A 36 -7.17 -14.06 0.20
CA PRO A 36 -7.28 -12.63 0.44
C PRO A 36 -6.12 -12.14 1.31
N ARG A 37 -5.61 -10.97 0.98
CA ARG A 37 -4.58 -10.26 1.72
C ARG A 37 -5.23 -9.15 2.53
N TYR A 38 -4.66 -8.91 3.69
CA TYR A 38 -5.12 -7.88 4.60
C TYR A 38 -4.01 -6.83 4.72
N PRO A 39 -4.30 -5.56 4.39
CA PRO A 39 -3.42 -4.46 4.73
C PRO A 39 -3.03 -4.49 6.21
N GLN A 40 -1.77 -4.21 6.50
CA GLN A 40 -1.27 -4.00 7.85
C GLN A 40 -1.22 -2.51 8.16
N ASP A 41 -1.53 -2.16 9.41
CA ASP A 41 -1.19 -0.84 9.92
C ASP A 41 0.33 -0.74 10.05
N ALA A 42 0.89 0.43 9.74
CA ALA A 42 2.29 0.69 9.98
C ALA A 42 2.54 0.71 11.51
N GLU A 43 3.51 -0.07 11.98
CA GLU A 43 3.90 -0.10 13.40
C GLU A 43 4.47 1.24 13.88
N CYS A 44 4.97 2.06 12.95
CA CYS A 44 5.54 3.37 13.22
C CYS A 44 5.10 4.40 12.15
N SER A 45 4.77 5.61 12.58
CA SER A 45 4.40 6.74 11.72
C SER A 45 5.59 7.44 11.05
N CYS A 46 6.81 6.95 11.25
CA CYS A 46 7.98 7.57 10.63
C CYS A 46 7.95 7.42 9.10
N ARG A 47 8.56 8.36 8.37
CA ARG A 47 8.63 8.37 6.89
C ARG A 47 9.16 7.06 6.28
N GLY A 48 9.92 6.28 7.04
CA GLY A 48 10.42 4.97 6.62
C GLY A 48 9.38 3.86 6.71
N CYS A 49 8.69 3.78 7.85
CA CYS A 49 7.76 2.71 8.19
C CYS A 49 6.31 3.02 7.80
N SER A 50 5.97 4.27 7.49
CA SER A 50 4.62 4.62 7.05
C SER A 50 4.22 3.88 5.77
N PHE A 51 5.19 3.55 4.91
CA PHE A 51 4.99 2.72 3.73
C PHE A 51 4.79 1.23 4.05
N ASP A 52 4.97 0.77 5.28
CA ASP A 52 4.60 -0.60 5.66
C ASP A 52 3.09 -0.80 5.50
N ASP A 53 2.31 0.26 5.74
CA ASP A 53 0.90 0.33 5.37
C ASP A 53 0.73 0.59 3.87
N VAL A 54 0.25 -0.43 3.16
CA VAL A 54 -0.07 -0.36 1.74
C VAL A 54 -1.16 0.69 1.42
N ARG A 55 -2.05 1.00 2.38
CA ARG A 55 -3.08 2.05 2.23
C ARG A 55 -2.43 3.44 2.26
N HIS A 56 -1.42 3.63 3.10
CA HIS A 56 -0.65 4.88 3.12
C HIS A 56 0.12 5.08 1.81
N ALA A 57 0.70 4.02 1.24
CA ALA A 57 1.28 4.09 -0.10
C ALA A 57 0.25 4.56 -1.15
N ARG A 58 -1.01 4.12 -1.05
CA ARG A 58 -2.08 4.56 -1.95
C ARG A 58 -2.52 6.00 -1.73
N ASP A 59 -2.47 6.50 -0.49
CA ASP A 59 -2.73 7.91 -0.17
C ASP A 59 -1.67 8.82 -0.80
N VAL A 60 -0.39 8.47 -0.68
CA VAL A 60 0.72 9.21 -1.32
C VAL A 60 0.55 9.23 -2.84
N LEU A 61 0.14 8.12 -3.46
CA LEU A 61 -0.14 8.08 -4.90
C LEU A 61 -1.35 8.93 -5.29
N ALA A 62 -2.39 9.00 -4.45
CA ALA A 62 -3.53 9.87 -4.68
C ALA A 62 -3.09 11.35 -4.66
N GLU A 63 -2.25 11.72 -3.70
CA GLU A 63 -1.73 13.09 -3.57
C GLU A 63 -0.78 13.47 -4.71
N VAL A 64 0.06 12.54 -5.18
CA VAL A 64 0.89 12.79 -6.37
C VAL A 64 0.01 12.99 -7.60
N LEU A 65 -1.07 12.21 -7.76
CA LEU A 65 -1.99 12.35 -8.89
C LEU A 65 -2.70 13.71 -8.91
N THR A 66 -3.10 14.26 -7.75
CA THR A 66 -3.74 15.59 -7.68
C THR A 66 -2.79 16.71 -8.10
N ARG A 67 -1.48 16.57 -7.81
CA ARG A 67 -0.45 17.59 -8.08
C ARG A 67 0.17 17.51 -9.49
N LEU A 68 0.08 16.36 -10.17
CA LEU A 68 0.69 16.17 -11.50
C LEU A 68 -0.06 16.92 -12.61
N PRO A 69 0.63 17.42 -13.65
CA PRO A 69 -0.01 17.95 -14.85
C PRO A 69 -0.72 16.84 -15.66
N PRO A 70 -1.67 17.18 -16.56
CA PRO A 70 -2.62 16.22 -17.13
C PRO A 70 -2.00 14.99 -17.81
N ARG A 71 -0.91 15.16 -18.57
CA ARG A 71 -0.25 14.07 -19.30
C ARG A 71 0.42 13.06 -18.35
N PRO A 72 1.38 13.44 -17.49
CA PRO A 72 1.94 12.54 -16.48
C PRO A 72 0.90 11.95 -15.52
N ARG A 73 -0.14 12.71 -15.18
CA ARG A 73 -1.26 12.22 -14.36
C ARG A 73 -1.96 11.04 -15.03
N ALA A 74 -2.26 11.12 -16.33
CA ALA A 74 -2.93 10.03 -17.04
C ALA A 74 -2.10 8.75 -17.09
N GLU A 75 -0.78 8.86 -17.27
CA GLU A 75 0.13 7.71 -17.28
C GLU A 75 0.20 7.04 -15.91
N LEU A 76 0.39 7.83 -14.84
CA LEU A 76 0.41 7.32 -13.48
C LEU A 76 -0.95 6.71 -13.10
N ALA A 77 -2.06 7.35 -13.50
CA ALA A 77 -3.41 6.87 -13.21
C ALA A 77 -3.70 5.50 -13.85
N ARG A 78 -3.19 5.22 -15.05
CA ARG A 78 -3.32 3.89 -15.67
C ARG A 78 -2.60 2.83 -14.84
N VAL A 79 -1.34 3.08 -14.49
CA VAL A 79 -0.53 2.15 -13.69
C VAL A 79 -1.18 1.90 -12.33
N VAL A 80 -1.65 2.95 -11.66
CA VAL A 80 -2.33 2.85 -10.37
C VAL A 80 -3.66 2.11 -10.51
N GLY A 81 -4.43 2.36 -11.59
CA GLY A 81 -5.70 1.69 -11.86
C GLY A 81 -5.60 0.17 -11.98
N ASP A 82 -4.56 -0.34 -12.66
CA ASP A 82 -4.32 -1.78 -12.78
C ASP A 82 -3.99 -2.43 -11.42
N LEU A 83 -3.23 -1.70 -10.59
CA LEU A 83 -2.89 -2.12 -9.25
C LEU A 83 -4.13 -2.06 -8.33
N ASP A 84 -4.94 -1.01 -8.42
CA ASP A 84 -6.20 -0.85 -7.70
C ASP A 84 -7.17 -2.00 -8.01
N ALA A 85 -7.32 -2.37 -9.28
CA ALA A 85 -8.14 -3.50 -9.69
C ALA A 85 -7.64 -4.83 -9.07
N THR A 86 -6.32 -5.01 -9.00
CA THR A 86 -5.73 -6.20 -8.36
C THR A 86 -5.91 -6.19 -6.85
N TYR A 87 -5.76 -5.01 -6.22
CA TYR A 87 -6.00 -4.81 -4.81
C TYR A 87 -7.45 -5.10 -4.43
N LEU A 88 -8.41 -4.64 -5.22
CA LEU A 88 -9.84 -4.96 -5.05
C LEU A 88 -10.12 -6.46 -5.10
N ARG A 89 -9.50 -7.18 -6.05
CA ARG A 89 -9.65 -8.64 -6.17
C ARG A 89 -9.02 -9.41 -5.02
N ARG A 90 -7.96 -8.85 -4.42
CA ARG A 90 -7.16 -9.52 -3.39
C ARG A 90 -7.50 -9.09 -1.96
N THR A 91 -8.28 -8.04 -1.75
CA THR A 91 -8.63 -7.54 -0.42
C THR A 91 -10.14 -7.60 -0.19
N LEU A 92 -10.54 -8.04 1.00
CA LEU A 92 -11.96 -8.13 1.36
C LEU A 92 -12.49 -6.76 1.79
N PRO A 93 -13.77 -6.46 1.52
CA PRO A 93 -14.43 -5.29 2.09
C PRO A 93 -14.46 -5.41 3.62
N ASP A 94 -14.23 -4.30 4.33
CA ASP A 94 -14.35 -4.23 5.79
C ASP A 94 -15.83 -4.06 6.18
N PRO A 95 -16.45 -5.03 6.89
CA PRO A 95 -17.83 -4.91 7.33
C PRO A 95 -18.02 -3.80 8.38
N PHE A 96 -16.96 -3.39 9.09
CA PHE A 96 -16.99 -2.34 10.11
C PHE A 96 -16.54 -0.98 9.56
N ALA A 97 -16.37 -0.84 8.24
CA ALA A 97 -15.92 0.39 7.61
C ALA A 97 -16.82 1.61 7.94
N ALA A 98 -18.13 1.38 8.12
CA ALA A 98 -19.09 2.43 8.46
C ALA A 98 -18.90 2.99 9.89
N GLU A 99 -18.35 2.18 10.79
CA GLU A 99 -18.10 2.56 12.19
C GLU A 99 -16.77 3.31 12.34
N ARG A 100 -15.83 3.11 11.40
CA ARG A 100 -14.52 3.78 11.34
C ARG A 100 -14.62 5.16 10.67
N ARG A 101 -15.36 6.07 11.32
CA ARG A 101 -15.74 7.41 10.82
C ARG A 101 -14.58 8.31 10.36
N TRP A 102 -13.35 8.10 10.86
CA TRP A 102 -12.20 8.96 10.57
C TRP A 102 -11.39 8.55 9.33
N GLN A 103 -11.74 7.44 8.67
CA GLN A 103 -11.00 6.89 7.51
C GLN A 103 -11.94 6.52 6.34
N GLY A 104 -13.22 6.90 6.41
CA GLY A 104 -14.33 6.31 5.65
C GLY A 104 -14.52 6.76 4.20
N ASP A 105 -13.92 7.87 3.78
CA ASP A 105 -14.16 8.44 2.45
C ASP A 105 -13.31 7.80 1.35
N LEU A 106 -12.23 7.10 1.71
CA LEU A 106 -11.32 6.48 0.75
C LEU A 106 -11.61 4.98 0.63
N TRP A 107 -12.03 4.54 -0.56
CA TRP A 107 -12.47 3.15 -0.79
C TRP A 107 -11.40 2.09 -0.46
N TRP A 108 -10.11 2.41 -0.60
CA TRP A 108 -9.01 1.50 -0.28
C TRP A 108 -8.79 1.33 1.24
N ARG A 109 -9.25 2.29 2.05
CA ARG A 109 -9.28 2.23 3.52
C ARG A 109 -10.50 1.48 4.05
N ARG A 110 -11.53 1.28 3.23
CA ARG A 110 -12.71 0.43 3.52
C ARG A 110 -12.45 -1.06 3.28
N ARG A 111 -11.18 -1.47 3.31
CA ARG A 111 -10.76 -2.87 3.15
C ARG A 111 -10.32 -3.42 4.49
N LEU A 112 -10.64 -4.69 4.71
CA LEU A 112 -10.40 -5.36 5.98
C LEU A 112 -8.89 -5.38 6.26
N ALA A 113 -8.48 -4.64 7.29
CA ALA A 113 -7.09 -4.53 7.74
C ALA A 113 -6.88 -5.28 9.05
N GLY A 114 -5.62 -5.58 9.40
CA GLY A 114 -5.26 -6.23 10.67
C GLY A 114 -5.19 -7.77 10.64
N GLY A 115 -5.33 -8.39 9.47
CA GLY A 115 -5.04 -9.82 9.32
C GLY A 115 -3.55 -10.03 9.07
N ARG A 116 -2.81 -10.66 10.00
CA ARG A 116 -1.36 -10.96 9.87
C ARG A 116 -0.99 -11.28 8.41
N GLU A 117 -0.20 -10.43 7.75
CA GLU A 117 0.55 -10.90 6.58
C GLU A 117 1.41 -12.05 7.09
N ASP A 118 1.41 -13.20 6.38
CA ASP A 118 2.41 -14.22 6.67
C ASP A 118 3.76 -13.50 6.56
N PRO A 119 4.54 -13.40 7.66
CA PRO A 119 5.82 -12.72 7.61
C PRO A 119 6.64 -13.39 6.50
N LEU A 120 7.35 -12.58 5.70
CA LEU A 120 8.32 -13.13 4.77
C LEU A 120 9.18 -14.14 5.56
N PRO A 121 9.42 -15.36 5.03
CA PRO A 121 10.26 -16.32 5.71
C PRO A 121 11.62 -15.66 5.94
N ASP A 122 11.96 -15.44 7.21
CA ASP A 122 13.25 -14.88 7.60
C ASP A 122 14.35 -15.88 7.20
N PRO A 123 15.33 -15.48 6.36
CA PRO A 123 16.42 -16.37 5.97
C PRO A 123 17.29 -16.83 7.15
N ARG A 124 17.16 -16.20 8.34
CA ARG A 124 17.87 -16.58 9.57
C ARG A 124 17.14 -17.61 10.43
N THR A 125 15.90 -17.97 10.11
CA THR A 125 15.15 -18.97 10.90
C THR A 125 15.44 -20.38 10.38
N PRO A 126 16.13 -21.25 11.15
CA PRO A 126 16.35 -22.63 10.72
C PRO A 126 15.02 -23.39 10.64
N ARG A 127 14.77 -24.03 9.48
CA ARG A 127 13.60 -24.89 9.29
C ARG A 127 13.64 -26.01 10.32
N SER A 128 12.78 -25.95 11.33
CA SER A 128 12.62 -27.03 12.30
C SER A 128 12.21 -28.30 11.54
N ARG A 129 13.14 -29.25 11.41
CA ARG A 129 12.88 -30.59 10.90
C ARG A 129 11.84 -31.23 11.83
N ARG A 130 10.58 -31.31 11.38
CA ARG A 130 9.57 -32.15 12.02
C ARG A 130 10.11 -33.58 12.00
N ARG A 131 10.54 -34.09 13.16
CA ARG A 131 10.80 -35.51 13.38
C ARG A 131 9.49 -36.25 13.13
N ARG A 132 9.43 -37.01 12.04
CA ARG A 132 8.41 -38.05 11.86
C ARG A 132 8.71 -39.12 12.92
N ARG A 133 7.73 -39.40 13.77
CA ARG A 133 7.67 -40.65 14.54
C ARG A 133 7.05 -41.71 13.65
#